data_AF-A0A418LVV7-F1
#
_entry.id   AF-A0A418LVV7-F1
#
_cell.length_a   1.000
_cell.length_b   1.000
_cell.length_c   1.000
_cell.angle_alpha   90.00
_cell.angle_beta   90.00
_cell.angle_gamma   90.00
#
_symmetry.space_group_name_H-M   'P 1'
#
loop_
_entity.id
_entity.type
_entity.pdbx_description
1 polymer ?
#
loop_
_entity_poly.entity_id
_entity_poly.type
_entity_poly.pdbx_seq_one_letter_code
_entity_poly.pdbx_strand_id
1 'polypeptide(L)'
;MPVQNHCLIMEQSRKAKAVRNLYEYLRQKAKKREGLLSYQWETFAGQEGLRVTIQDRFKALNLRVHDEYMSPYFKTDMNLFQLHMLDDTVDVAVYKTDSGWLLVYDGVPIGPKPFGQAGYDTR
;
A
#
# COMPACT_ATOMS: atom_id res chain seq x y z
N MET A 1 -16.26 -9.35 -5.49
CA MET A 1 -14.78 -9.36 -5.62
C MET A 1 -14.24 -8.57 -4.45
N PRO A 2 -13.14 -8.98 -3.80
CA PRO A 2 -12.52 -8.15 -2.78
C PRO A 2 -12.17 -6.78 -3.37
N VAL A 3 -12.42 -5.71 -2.61
CA VAL A 3 -12.13 -4.34 -3.04
C VAL A 3 -10.63 -4.14 -2.86
N GLN A 4 -9.94 -3.86 -3.97
CA GLN A 4 -8.52 -3.52 -3.95
C GLN A 4 -8.37 -2.00 -3.88
N ASN A 5 -7.52 -1.55 -2.98
CA ASN A 5 -7.21 -0.15 -2.74
C ASN A 5 -5.79 0.18 -3.16
N HIS A 6 -5.54 1.43 -3.50
CA HIS A 6 -4.33 1.81 -4.21
C HIS A 6 -3.67 3.03 -3.59
N CYS A 7 -2.35 3.02 -3.55
CA CYS A 7 -1.52 4.17 -3.24
C CYS A 7 -0.40 4.28 -4.28
N LEU A 8 -0.42 5.33 -5.09
CA LEU A 8 0.69 5.69 -5.97
C LEU A 8 1.53 6.76 -5.30
N ILE A 9 2.82 6.45 -5.12
CA ILE A 9 3.84 7.33 -4.57
C ILE A 9 4.78 7.70 -5.71
N MET A 10 4.73 8.95 -6.17
CA MET A 10 5.59 9.45 -7.24
C MET A 10 7.04 9.56 -6.78
N GLU A 11 7.98 9.53 -7.72
CA GLU A 11 9.43 9.62 -7.41
C GLU A 11 9.84 10.88 -6.62
N GLN A 12 9.09 11.97 -6.74
CA GLN A 12 9.33 13.22 -6.00
C GLN A 12 8.83 13.19 -4.56
N SER A 13 8.06 12.17 -4.16
CA SER A 13 7.56 12.03 -2.79
C SER A 13 8.71 11.77 -1.80
N ARG A 14 8.57 12.28 -0.58
CA ARG A 14 9.50 12.01 0.54
C ARG A 14 9.55 10.53 0.92
N LYS A 15 8.52 9.76 0.55
CA LYS A 15 8.44 8.31 0.83
C LYS A 15 9.02 7.44 -0.29
N ALA A 16 9.29 7.98 -1.48
CA ALA A 16 9.74 7.20 -2.64
C ALA A 16 10.99 6.35 -2.34
N LYS A 17 11.99 6.93 -1.67
CA LYS A 17 13.21 6.21 -1.24
C LYS A 17 12.90 5.04 -0.32
N ALA A 18 11.97 5.20 0.63
CA ALA A 18 11.60 4.15 1.56
C ALA A 18 10.87 3.00 0.85
N VAL A 19 9.98 3.31 -0.10
CA VAL A 19 9.28 2.32 -0.92
C VAL A 19 10.27 1.54 -1.80
N ARG A 20 11.22 2.24 -2.44
CA ARG A 20 12.30 1.60 -3.20
C ARG A 20 13.10 0.61 -2.35
N ASN A 21 13.48 1.01 -1.14
CA ASN A 21 14.23 0.14 -0.23
C ASN A 21 13.42 -1.10 0.17
N LEU A 22 12.12 -0.95 0.41
CA LEU A 22 11.21 -2.08 0.65
C LEU A 22 11.16 -3.00 -0.57
N TYR A 23 10.98 -2.45 -1.77
CA TYR A 23 10.93 -3.22 -3.01
C TYR A 23 12.20 -4.04 -3.24
N GLU A 24 13.38 -3.42 -3.13
CA GLU A 24 14.66 -4.13 -3.30
C GLU A 24 14.87 -5.21 -2.23
N TYR A 25 14.45 -4.96 -0.99
CA TYR A 25 14.46 -5.98 0.07
C TYR A 25 13.58 -7.18 -0.30
N LEU A 26 12.35 -6.95 -0.76
CA LEU A 26 11.43 -7.99 -1.19
C LEU A 26 11.99 -8.75 -2.40
N ARG A 27 12.58 -8.02 -3.35
CA ARG A 27 13.17 -8.58 -4.58
C ARG A 27 14.31 -9.53 -4.28
N GLN A 28 15.17 -9.19 -3.32
CA GLN A 28 16.26 -10.07 -2.88
C GLN A 28 15.76 -11.35 -2.22
N LYS A 29 14.63 -11.27 -1.50
CA LYS A 29 14.01 -12.39 -0.79
C LYS A 29 13.17 -13.27 -1.71
N ALA A 30 12.56 -12.68 -2.73
CA ALA A 30 11.82 -13.38 -3.79
C ALA A 30 12.80 -14.21 -4.64
N LYS A 31 13.05 -15.46 -4.22
CA LYS A 31 13.93 -16.40 -4.94
C LYS A 31 13.41 -16.61 -6.37
N LYS A 32 13.94 -15.90 -7.38
CA LYS A 32 13.90 -16.12 -8.85
C LYS A 32 12.60 -16.62 -9.55
N ARG A 33 11.49 -16.89 -8.86
CA ARG A 33 10.40 -17.75 -9.39
C ARG A 33 8.98 -17.43 -8.92
N GLU A 34 8.75 -16.51 -8.00
CA GLU A 34 7.38 -16.05 -7.74
C GLU A 34 7.08 -14.89 -8.68
N GLY A 35 6.16 -15.16 -9.61
CA GLY A 35 5.94 -14.38 -10.82
C GLY A 35 5.77 -12.90 -10.54
N LEU A 36 6.65 -12.12 -11.15
CA LEU A 36 6.53 -10.69 -11.32
C LEU A 36 5.13 -10.38 -11.85
N LEU A 37 4.26 -9.86 -10.98
CA LEU A 37 2.88 -9.56 -11.34
C LEU A 37 2.86 -8.24 -12.12
N SER A 38 2.12 -8.20 -13.22
CA SER A 38 1.69 -6.92 -13.80
C SER A 38 0.37 -6.50 -13.18
N TYR A 39 0.16 -5.20 -13.06
CA TYR A 39 -1.05 -4.64 -12.51
C TYR A 39 -1.38 -3.33 -13.23
N GLN A 40 -2.65 -3.06 -13.48
CA GLN A 40 -3.08 -1.81 -14.12
C GLN A 40 -4.03 -1.10 -13.17
N TRP A 41 -3.70 0.15 -12.82
CA TRP A 41 -4.60 1.04 -12.10
C TRP A 41 -4.76 2.35 -12.86
N GLU A 42 -5.97 2.57 -13.38
CA GLU A 42 -6.25 3.68 -14.31
C GLU A 42 -5.24 3.71 -15.48
N THR A 43 -4.45 4.78 -15.60
CA THR A 43 -3.39 4.95 -16.60
C THR A 43 -2.02 4.45 -16.14
N PHE A 44 -1.87 4.01 -14.89
CA PHE A 44 -0.59 3.59 -14.32
C PHE A 44 -0.39 2.08 -14.49
N ALA A 45 0.64 1.72 -15.24
CA ALA A 45 1.07 0.33 -15.41
C ALA A 45 2.08 -0.04 -14.32
N GLY A 46 1.67 -0.90 -13.40
CA GLY A 46 2.52 -1.57 -12.43
C GLY A 46 3.20 -2.78 -13.07
N GLN A 47 4.52 -2.81 -12.98
CA GLN A 47 5.38 -3.89 -13.45
C GLN A 47 6.18 -4.47 -12.29
N GLU A 48 6.67 -5.70 -12.52
CA GLU A 48 7.54 -6.40 -11.58
C GLU A 48 6.98 -6.49 -10.15
N GLY A 49 5.66 -6.68 -10.02
CA GLY A 49 4.97 -6.69 -8.74
C GLY A 49 5.48 -7.75 -7.77
N LEU A 50 5.71 -7.34 -6.52
CA LEU A 50 6.12 -8.21 -5.42
C LEU A 50 5.08 -8.15 -4.30
N ARG A 51 4.55 -9.31 -3.91
CA ARG A 51 3.71 -9.42 -2.72
C ARG A 51 4.57 -9.36 -1.46
N VAL A 52 4.11 -8.59 -0.48
CA VAL A 52 4.72 -8.51 0.85
C VAL A 52 4.30 -9.74 1.63
N THR A 53 5.26 -10.54 2.10
CA THR A 53 4.97 -11.72 2.92
C THR A 53 4.39 -11.30 4.27
N ILE A 54 3.64 -12.18 4.92
CA ILE A 54 3.06 -11.93 6.26
C ILE A 54 4.15 -11.48 7.24
N GLN A 55 5.34 -12.10 7.20
CA GLN A 55 6.45 -11.75 8.09
C GLN A 55 7.02 -10.35 7.83
N ASP A 56 6.83 -9.78 6.64
CA ASP A 56 7.39 -8.49 6.24
C ASP A 56 6.36 -7.35 6.22
N ARG A 57 5.08 -7.62 6.48
CA ARG A 57 3.98 -6.61 6.42
C ARG A 57 4.29 -5.37 7.26
N PHE A 58 4.89 -5.54 8.44
CA PHE A 58 5.29 -4.42 9.30
C PHE A 58 6.22 -3.41 8.59
N LYS A 59 7.06 -3.86 7.64
CA LYS A 59 7.95 -2.97 6.88
C LYS A 59 7.15 -2.09 5.91
N ALA A 60 6.11 -2.64 5.30
CA ALA A 60 5.20 -1.89 4.43
C ALA A 60 4.35 -0.89 5.24
N LEU A 61 3.83 -1.30 6.40
CA LEU A 61 3.07 -0.40 7.29
C LEU A 61 3.93 0.75 7.85
N ASN A 62 5.22 0.49 8.12
CA ASN A 62 6.18 1.50 8.56
C ASN A 62 6.48 2.59 7.53
N LEU A 63 6.05 2.44 6.27
CA LEU A 63 6.12 3.53 5.30
C LEU A 63 5.25 4.72 5.74
N ARG A 64 4.21 4.50 6.56
CA ARG A 64 3.27 5.53 7.02
C ARG A 64 2.77 6.39 5.85
N VAL A 65 2.15 5.74 4.89
CA VAL A 65 1.69 6.37 3.64
C VAL A 65 0.63 7.46 3.88
N HIS A 66 -0.08 7.40 5.02
CA HIS A 66 -0.99 8.48 5.45
C HIS A 66 -0.31 9.84 5.61
N ASP A 67 1.00 9.88 5.92
CA ASP A 67 1.75 11.16 6.01
C ASP A 67 1.81 11.92 4.68
N GLU A 68 1.56 11.24 3.56
CA GLU A 68 1.57 11.81 2.21
C GLU A 68 0.16 12.13 1.69
N TYR A 69 -0.91 11.97 2.49
CA TYR A 69 -2.30 12.10 2.00
C TYR A 69 -2.60 13.44 1.30
N MET A 70 -1.98 14.53 1.76
CA MET A 70 -2.12 15.88 1.18
C MET A 70 -0.97 16.26 0.22
N SER A 71 -0.07 15.34 -0.07
CA SER A 71 1.09 15.56 -0.94
C SER A 71 0.64 15.55 -2.40
N PRO A 72 1.12 16.49 -3.25
CA PRO A 72 0.84 16.44 -4.70
C PRO A 72 1.52 15.26 -5.39
N TYR A 73 2.45 14.58 -4.71
CA TYR A 73 3.20 13.42 -5.21
C TYR A 73 2.60 12.09 -4.75
N PHE A 74 1.37 12.13 -4.23
CA PHE A 74 0.64 10.97 -3.74
C PHE A 74 -0.76 10.92 -4.32
N LYS A 75 -1.16 9.74 -4.80
CA LYS A 75 -2.51 9.51 -5.31
C LYS A 75 -3.06 8.24 -4.70
N THR A 76 -4.30 8.28 -4.23
CA THR A 76 -4.95 7.11 -3.62
C THR A 76 -6.45 7.15 -3.87
N ASP A 77 -7.10 5.98 -3.89
CA ASP A 77 -8.55 5.85 -3.84
C ASP A 77 -9.10 5.69 -2.40
N MET A 78 -8.22 5.69 -1.41
CA MET A 78 -8.57 5.61 0.01
C MET A 78 -8.74 7.00 0.61
N ASN A 79 -9.69 7.13 1.53
CA ASN A 79 -9.75 8.29 2.40
C ASN A 79 -8.70 8.20 3.54
N LEU A 80 -8.48 9.30 4.25
CA LEU A 80 -7.49 9.37 5.33
C LEU A 80 -7.74 8.34 6.45
N PHE A 81 -9.00 8.07 6.79
CA PHE A 81 -9.33 7.06 7.81
C PHE A 81 -8.91 5.67 7.38
N GLN A 82 -9.17 5.30 6.12
CA GLN A 82 -8.74 4.01 5.55
C GLN A 82 -7.21 3.86 5.58
N LEU A 83 -6.46 4.93 5.29
CA LEU A 83 -5.00 4.91 5.39
C LEU A 83 -4.49 4.71 6.83
N HIS A 84 -5.22 5.19 7.83
CA HIS A 84 -4.91 4.95 9.25
C HIS A 84 -5.31 3.57 9.74
N MET A 85 -6.26 2.91 9.06
CA MET A 85 -6.72 1.56 9.39
C MET A 85 -5.87 0.44 8.77
N LEU A 86 -4.84 0.77 8.00
CA LEU A 86 -3.93 -0.24 7.45
C LEU A 86 -3.20 -0.95 8.59
N ASP A 87 -3.48 -2.24 8.73
CA ASP A 87 -2.91 -3.10 9.77
C ASP A 87 -2.23 -4.34 9.17
N ASP A 88 -1.76 -5.23 10.04
CA ASP A 88 -1.06 -6.44 9.64
C ASP A 88 -1.97 -7.50 9.03
N THR A 89 -3.29 -7.32 8.99
CA THR A 89 -4.25 -8.21 8.34
C THR A 89 -4.36 -7.93 6.85
N VAL A 90 -4.09 -6.69 6.43
CA VAL A 90 -4.16 -6.23 5.04
C VAL A 90 -3.05 -6.84 4.20
N ASP A 91 -3.43 -7.39 3.05
CA ASP A 91 -2.49 -7.87 2.03
C ASP A 91 -1.91 -6.70 1.25
N VAL A 92 -0.59 -6.73 1.01
CA VAL A 92 0.11 -5.63 0.33
C VAL A 92 0.94 -6.18 -0.82
N ALA A 93 0.88 -5.52 -1.96
CA ALA A 93 1.76 -5.74 -3.09
C ALA A 93 2.39 -4.41 -3.53
N VAL A 94 3.65 -4.45 -3.94
CA VAL A 94 4.41 -3.27 -4.40
C VAL A 94 4.83 -3.49 -5.85
N TYR A 95 4.54 -2.52 -6.71
CA TYR A 95 4.83 -2.52 -8.13
C TYR A 95 5.67 -1.31 -8.49
N LYS A 96 6.54 -1.49 -9.48
CA LYS A 96 7.27 -0.40 -10.12
C LYS A 96 6.39 0.18 -11.22
N THR A 97 6.37 1.51 -11.35
CA THR A 97 5.69 2.22 -12.44
C THR A 97 6.67 3.19 -13.10
N ASP A 98 6.30 3.76 -14.25
CA ASP A 98 7.14 4.75 -14.94
C ASP A 98 7.30 6.05 -14.14
N SER A 99 6.33 6.39 -13.29
CA SER A 99 6.30 7.64 -12.51
C SER A 99 6.65 7.48 -11.03
N GLY A 100 6.85 6.24 -10.54
CA GLY A 100 7.12 5.94 -9.14
C GLY A 100 6.68 4.55 -8.73
N TRP A 101 5.98 4.44 -7.61
CA TRP A 101 5.70 3.18 -6.93
C TRP A 101 4.21 3.03 -6.64
N LEU A 102 3.64 1.91 -7.08
CA LEU A 102 2.25 1.58 -6.82
C LEU A 102 2.18 0.53 -5.73
N LEU A 103 1.49 0.84 -4.63
CA LEU A 103 1.12 -0.11 -3.59
C LEU A 103 -0.35 -0.48 -3.78
N VAL A 104 -0.62 -1.78 -3.79
CA VAL A 104 -1.97 -2.34 -3.86
C VAL A 104 -2.25 -3.02 -2.54
N TYR A 105 -3.39 -2.68 -1.95
CA TYR A 105 -3.86 -3.18 -0.68
C TYR A 105 -5.12 -4.00 -0.91
N ASP A 106 -5.19 -5.19 -0.30
CA ASP A 106 -6.37 -6.05 -0.33
C ASP A 106 -6.82 -6.35 1.12
N GLY A 107 -8.13 -6.28 1.36
CA GLY A 107 -8.72 -6.45 2.68
C GLY A 107 -8.75 -5.17 3.53
N VAL A 108 -8.64 -3.98 2.94
CA VAL A 108 -8.77 -2.70 3.69
C VAL A 108 -10.19 -2.57 4.24
N PRO A 109 -10.36 -2.24 5.54
CA PRO A 109 -11.68 -2.03 6.12
C PRO A 109 -12.45 -0.90 5.42
N ILE A 110 -13.74 -1.14 5.12
CA ILE A 110 -14.62 -0.16 4.45
C ILE A 110 -14.86 1.08 5.32
N GLY A 111 -14.79 0.94 6.64
CA GLY A 111 -14.98 2.03 7.60
C GLY A 111 -14.36 1.71 8.95
N PRO A 112 -14.30 2.71 9.85
CA PRO A 112 -13.80 2.52 11.20
C PRO A 112 -14.54 1.37 11.87
N LYS A 113 -13.80 0.48 12.52
CA LYS A 113 -14.42 -0.47 13.43
C LYS A 113 -15.17 0.35 14.49
N PRO A 114 -16.42 -0.01 14.79
CA PRO A 114 -17.17 0.65 15.85
C PRO A 114 -16.34 0.67 17.15
N PHE A 115 -16.09 1.86 17.70
CA PHE A 115 -15.33 2.04 18.95
C PHE A 115 -16.32 2.29 20.11
N GLY A 116 -16.09 1.63 21.25
CA GLY A 116 -16.95 1.70 22.45
C GLY A 116 -17.75 0.42 22.72
N GLN A 117 -18.16 0.18 23.99
CA GLN A 117 -18.97 -0.99 24.40
C GLN A 117 -20.32 -1.11 23.67
N ALA A 118 -20.82 -0.02 23.06
CA ALA A 118 -22.10 0.04 22.35
C ALA A 118 -21.98 0.35 20.84
N GLY A 119 -20.77 0.35 20.29
CA GLY A 119 -20.53 0.37 18.86
C GLY A 119 -20.62 1.70 18.12
N TYR A 120 -21.12 2.79 18.69
CA TYR A 120 -20.94 4.14 18.14
C TYR A 120 -20.92 5.15 19.27
N ASP A 121 -19.76 5.36 19.90
CA ASP A 121 -19.59 6.53 20.77
C ASP A 121 -19.05 7.69 19.95
N THR A 122 -19.87 8.74 19.77
CA THR A 122 -19.51 9.97 19.06
C THR A 122 -18.96 11.04 20.00
N ARG A 123 -18.43 10.64 21.16
CA ARG A 123 -17.82 11.53 22.17
C ARG A 123 -16.30 11.49 22.10
#